data_AF-A0A4R2IDQ0-F1
#
_entry.id   AF-A0A4R2IDQ0-F1
#
_cell.length_a   1.000
_cell.length_b   1.000
_cell.length_c   1.000
_cell.angle_alpha   90.00
_cell.angle_beta   90.00
_cell.angle_gamma   90.00
#
_symmetry.space_group_name_H-M   'P 1'
#
loop_
_entity.id
_entity.type
_entity.pdbx_description
1 polymer ?
#
loop_
_entity_poly.entity_id
_entity_poly.type
_entity_poly.pdbx_seq_one_letter_code
_entity_poly.pdbx_strand_id
1 'polypeptide(L)'
;MHRSTWEPRPDNYKRNHHLVDAAAVHNSFASRPRSGLGTYDPRWDSWLLPRVDGQFSGTTDEIIQWAACKWGLPDNYLRAEAYTESTWFQYETYSSGRCADQYGCGDWFSSEPYAARKTYCSGLASSGGYDYQKDYGDGLCPKTFSIVGIMSWWNPSWGFNWAGNQNGTFPFTRDSTAMALDYMASQIRGCYEGWRWGLGSSYRAGDLWGCAGAWYSGVWHDSRAETYISTVQGNQSAKPWLTAYFATQKPSCDATYGCPGPDLLP
;
A
#
# COMPACT_ATOMS: atom_id res chain seq x y z
N MET A 1 12.02 -18.38 4.73
CA MET A 1 10.58 -18.24 5.02
C MET A 1 10.14 -19.44 5.83
N HIS A 2 9.49 -19.19 6.96
CA HIS A 2 8.95 -20.20 7.87
C HIS A 2 7.46 -20.40 7.56
N ARG A 3 7.11 -21.61 7.11
CA ARG A 3 5.72 -21.98 6.85
C ARG A 3 4.97 -22.16 8.18
N SER A 4 3.77 -21.62 8.29
CA SER A 4 2.99 -21.62 9.52
C SER A 4 1.50 -21.60 9.23
N THR A 5 0.71 -22.33 10.03
CA THR A 5 -0.76 -22.23 10.00
C THR A 5 -1.28 -21.00 10.77
N TRP A 6 -0.39 -20.20 11.35
CA TRP A 6 -0.76 -18.99 12.06
C TRP A 6 -1.19 -17.89 11.08
N GLU A 7 -2.48 -17.56 11.14
CA GLU A 7 -3.12 -16.47 10.39
C GLU A 7 -3.93 -15.60 11.37
N PRO A 8 -3.38 -14.47 11.84
CA PRO A 8 -4.09 -13.57 12.77
C PRO A 8 -5.14 -12.68 12.07
N ARG A 9 -5.17 -12.68 10.73
CA ARG A 9 -6.08 -11.90 9.87
C ARG A 9 -6.76 -12.83 8.87
N PRO A 10 -7.67 -13.72 9.34
CA PRO A 10 -8.44 -14.58 8.44
C PRO A 10 -9.27 -13.76 7.43
N ASP A 11 -9.59 -12.51 7.76
CA ASP A 11 -10.33 -11.58 6.89
C ASP A 11 -9.57 -11.32 5.57
N ASN A 12 -8.23 -11.41 5.60
CA ASN A 12 -7.38 -11.26 4.41
C ASN A 12 -7.38 -12.49 3.51
N TYR A 13 -8.00 -13.62 3.88
CA TYR A 13 -7.79 -14.91 3.20
C TYR A 13 -7.93 -14.81 1.67
N LYS A 14 -8.99 -14.16 1.18
CA LYS A 14 -9.19 -13.99 -0.27
C LYS A 14 -8.07 -13.19 -0.93
N ARG A 15 -7.69 -12.06 -0.32
CA ARG A 15 -6.61 -11.17 -0.81
C ARG A 15 -5.23 -11.82 -0.72
N ASN A 16 -5.00 -12.67 0.28
CA ASN A 16 -3.77 -13.47 0.43
C ASN A 16 -3.65 -14.56 -0.65
N HIS A 17 -4.77 -14.96 -1.26
CA HIS A 17 -4.83 -16.01 -2.29
C HIS A 17 -5.16 -15.45 -3.68
N HIS A 18 -5.27 -14.13 -3.82
CA HIS A 18 -5.42 -13.46 -5.10
C HIS A 18 -4.05 -13.18 -5.73
N LEU A 19 -3.69 -14.00 -6.73
CA LEU A 19 -2.51 -13.76 -7.56
C LEU A 19 -2.89 -12.85 -8.72
N VAL A 20 -2.23 -11.69 -8.82
CA VAL A 20 -2.44 -10.73 -9.90
C VAL A 20 -1.83 -11.25 -11.22
N ASP A 21 -2.32 -10.77 -12.35
CA ASP A 21 -1.66 -11.00 -13.64
C ASP A 21 -0.38 -10.17 -13.72
N ALA A 22 0.77 -10.84 -13.62
CA ALA A 22 2.08 -10.20 -13.67
C ALA A 22 2.33 -9.42 -14.97
N ALA A 23 1.79 -9.87 -16.10
CA ALA A 23 1.94 -9.14 -17.37
C ALA A 23 1.14 -7.83 -17.34
N ALA A 24 -0.08 -7.86 -16.78
CA ALA A 24 -0.89 -6.66 -16.59
C ALA A 24 -0.21 -5.66 -15.64
N VAL A 25 0.38 -6.15 -14.54
CA VAL A 25 1.17 -5.34 -13.59
C VAL A 25 2.35 -4.66 -14.30
N HIS A 26 3.17 -5.43 -15.02
CA HIS A 26 4.34 -4.88 -15.71
C HIS A 26 3.97 -3.90 -16.83
N ASN A 27 2.90 -4.17 -17.58
CA ASN A 27 2.37 -3.24 -18.57
C ASN A 27 1.92 -1.92 -17.90
N SER A 28 1.31 -2.01 -16.72
CA SER A 28 0.90 -0.85 -15.92
C SER A 28 2.10 -0.02 -15.49
N PHE A 29 3.16 -0.64 -14.97
CA PHE A 29 4.41 0.04 -14.63
C PHE A 29 5.11 0.64 -15.85
N ALA A 30 5.17 -0.07 -16.98
CA ALA A 30 5.77 0.41 -18.21
C ALA A 30 5.05 1.65 -18.78
N SER A 31 3.73 1.78 -18.55
CA SER A 31 2.97 2.99 -18.92
C SER A 31 3.36 4.24 -18.10
N ARG A 32 4.16 4.06 -17.03
CA ARG A 32 4.61 5.11 -16.13
C ARG A 32 6.06 4.89 -15.67
N PRO A 33 7.05 5.07 -16.55
CA PRO A 33 8.45 4.99 -16.13
C PRO A 33 8.75 6.04 -15.05
N ARG A 34 9.46 5.64 -13.99
CA ARG A 34 9.82 6.49 -12.86
C ARG A 34 11.05 7.35 -13.18
N SER A 35 11.98 6.85 -13.98
CA SER A 35 13.24 7.54 -14.28
C SER A 35 13.10 8.68 -15.29
N GLY A 36 11.97 8.78 -16.00
CA GLY A 36 11.78 9.71 -17.12
C GLY A 36 11.92 11.20 -16.78
N LEU A 37 11.76 11.58 -15.52
CA LEU A 37 11.94 12.95 -15.03
C LEU A 37 13.25 13.17 -14.26
N GLY A 38 14.17 12.20 -14.29
CA GLY A 38 15.44 12.27 -13.56
C GLY A 38 15.31 12.23 -12.03
N THR A 39 14.13 11.85 -11.52
CA THR A 39 13.86 11.73 -10.07
C THR A 39 14.20 10.34 -9.52
N TYR A 40 14.39 9.36 -10.41
CA TYR A 40 14.77 7.99 -10.10
C TYR A 40 15.88 7.51 -11.03
N ASP A 41 16.73 6.62 -10.54
CA ASP A 41 17.73 5.91 -11.35
C ASP A 41 17.06 5.03 -12.42
N PRO A 42 17.60 4.95 -13.66
CA PRO A 42 17.08 4.05 -14.69
C PRO A 42 16.96 2.57 -14.29
N ARG A 43 17.72 2.12 -13.28
CA ARG A 43 17.58 0.77 -12.70
C ARG A 43 16.24 0.56 -12.00
N TRP A 44 15.54 1.62 -11.62
CA TRP A 44 14.17 1.53 -11.10
C TRP A 44 13.24 0.88 -12.13
N ASP A 45 13.25 1.37 -13.37
CA ASP A 45 12.37 0.86 -14.42
C ASP A 45 12.90 -0.41 -15.08
N SER A 46 14.23 -0.54 -15.21
CA SER A 46 14.84 -1.67 -15.94
C SER A 46 15.13 -2.90 -15.09
N TRP A 47 15.24 -2.75 -13.76
CA TRP A 47 15.58 -3.84 -12.86
C TRP A 47 14.53 -4.04 -11.76
N LEU A 48 14.07 -2.97 -11.13
CA LEU A 48 13.22 -3.07 -9.94
C LEU A 48 11.77 -3.43 -10.30
N LEU A 49 11.09 -2.57 -11.08
CA LEU A 49 9.68 -2.78 -11.43
C LEU A 49 9.39 -4.08 -12.22
N PRO A 50 10.27 -4.57 -13.12
CA PRO A 50 10.05 -5.85 -13.81
C PRO A 50 10.12 -7.10 -12.93
N ARG A 51 10.50 -6.95 -11.65
CA ARG A 51 10.55 -8.03 -10.66
C ARG A 51 9.35 -7.98 -9.71
N VAL A 52 8.51 -6.95 -9.76
CA VAL A 52 7.33 -6.80 -8.90
C VAL A 52 6.15 -7.46 -9.58
N ASP A 53 5.69 -8.59 -9.05
CA ASP A 53 4.74 -9.48 -9.69
C ASP A 53 3.66 -10.05 -8.76
N GLY A 54 3.80 -9.88 -7.44
CA GLY A 54 2.85 -10.38 -6.44
C GLY A 54 2.65 -11.90 -6.46
N GLN A 55 3.59 -12.68 -7.00
CA GLN A 55 3.40 -14.13 -7.24
C GLN A 55 3.68 -14.97 -5.98
N PHE A 56 2.93 -14.72 -4.91
CA PHE A 56 2.98 -15.53 -3.70
C PHE A 56 1.64 -15.61 -3.00
N SER A 57 1.38 -16.75 -2.36
CA SER A 57 0.17 -16.97 -1.57
C SER A 57 0.49 -17.81 -0.33
N GLY A 58 -0.27 -17.58 0.74
CA GLY A 58 -0.09 -18.19 2.05
C GLY A 58 -0.85 -17.41 3.11
N THR A 59 -0.42 -17.50 4.36
CA THR A 59 -0.91 -16.58 5.41
C THR A 59 -0.34 -15.18 5.22
N THR A 60 -0.94 -14.16 5.84
CA THR A 60 -0.45 -12.79 5.82
C THR A 60 0.99 -12.73 6.34
N ASP A 61 1.33 -13.50 7.38
CA ASP A 61 2.71 -13.57 7.87
C ASP A 61 3.68 -14.20 6.88
N GLU A 62 3.27 -15.28 6.20
CA GLU A 62 4.09 -15.91 5.16
C GLU A 62 4.34 -14.94 4.00
N ILE A 63 3.33 -14.15 3.60
CA ILE A 63 3.46 -13.15 2.55
C ILE A 63 4.42 -12.03 2.97
N ILE A 64 4.34 -11.56 4.22
CA ILE A 64 5.29 -10.56 4.76
C ILE A 64 6.72 -11.12 4.72
N GLN A 65 6.93 -12.35 5.17
CA GLN A 65 8.24 -13.00 5.13
C GLN A 65 8.75 -13.20 3.69
N TRP A 66 7.86 -13.56 2.76
CA TRP A 66 8.21 -13.71 1.35
C TRP A 66 8.68 -12.38 0.75
N ALA A 67 7.93 -11.29 0.96
CA ALA A 67 8.31 -9.97 0.44
C ALA A 67 9.63 -9.49 1.06
N ALA A 68 9.81 -9.68 2.38
CA ALA A 68 11.07 -9.40 3.07
C ALA A 68 12.25 -10.16 2.45
N CYS A 69 12.07 -11.46 2.20
CA CYS A 69 13.09 -12.30 1.58
C CYS A 69 13.38 -11.88 0.13
N LYS A 70 12.35 -11.57 -0.66
CA LYS A 70 12.47 -11.17 -2.07
C LYS A 70 13.29 -9.90 -2.23
N TRP A 71 13.11 -8.94 -1.33
CA TRP A 71 13.76 -7.63 -1.42
C TRP A 71 14.96 -7.44 -0.48
N GLY A 72 15.29 -8.44 0.31
CA GLY A 72 16.41 -8.40 1.26
C GLY A 72 16.19 -7.38 2.38
N LEU A 73 14.95 -7.29 2.88
CA LEU A 73 14.57 -6.41 3.99
C LEU A 73 14.34 -7.22 5.28
N PRO A 74 14.47 -6.60 6.46
CA PRO A 74 14.11 -7.27 7.71
C PRO A 74 12.60 -7.57 7.74
N ASP A 75 12.24 -8.80 8.07
CA ASP A 75 10.85 -9.23 8.18
C ASP A 75 10.08 -8.47 9.27
N ASN A 76 10.72 -8.22 10.42
CA ASN A 76 10.14 -7.43 11.50
C ASN A 76 9.93 -5.94 11.14
N TYR A 77 10.68 -5.42 10.16
CA TYR A 77 10.40 -4.08 9.61
C TYR A 77 9.07 -4.11 8.84
N LEU A 78 8.91 -5.04 7.89
CA LEU A 78 7.66 -5.15 7.12
C LEU A 78 6.45 -5.49 8.00
N ARG A 79 6.62 -6.29 9.06
CA ARG A 79 5.57 -6.53 10.07
C ARG A 79 5.17 -5.25 10.81
N ALA A 80 6.14 -4.42 11.16
CA ALA A 80 5.88 -3.16 11.86
C ALA A 80 5.24 -2.11 10.94
N GLU A 81 5.67 -2.03 9.69
CA GLU A 81 5.04 -1.22 8.64
C GLU A 81 3.58 -1.62 8.45
N ALA A 82 3.32 -2.90 8.16
CA ALA A 82 1.96 -3.41 8.01
C ALA A 82 1.09 -3.19 9.27
N TYR A 83 1.69 -3.27 10.46
CA TYR A 83 0.97 -2.99 11.70
C TYR A 83 0.61 -1.50 11.81
N THR A 84 1.55 -0.62 11.49
CA THR A 84 1.39 0.83 11.56
C THR A 84 0.36 1.32 10.56
N GLU A 85 0.39 0.81 9.33
CA GLU A 85 -0.47 1.26 8.24
C GLU A 85 -1.91 0.73 8.36
N SER A 86 -2.09 -0.52 8.78
CA SER A 86 -3.43 -1.12 8.76
C SER A 86 -3.71 -2.12 9.85
N THR A 87 -2.81 -2.30 10.83
CA THR A 87 -2.91 -3.42 11.80
C THR A 87 -3.00 -4.78 11.08
N TRP A 88 -2.28 -4.93 9.95
CA TRP A 88 -2.23 -6.09 9.04
C TRP A 88 -3.49 -6.37 8.21
N PHE A 89 -4.48 -5.48 8.19
CA PHE A 89 -5.65 -5.68 7.33
C PHE A 89 -5.37 -5.30 5.87
N GLN A 90 -5.83 -6.13 4.95
CA GLN A 90 -5.82 -5.90 3.51
C GLN A 90 -7.26 -5.71 3.04
N TYR A 91 -7.68 -4.45 2.91
CA TYR A 91 -8.99 -4.07 2.35
C TYR A 91 -10.19 -4.59 3.16
N GLU A 92 -10.26 -4.23 4.44
CA GLU A 92 -11.38 -4.64 5.29
C GLU A 92 -12.70 -3.97 4.87
N THR A 93 -13.80 -4.73 4.86
CA THR A 93 -15.12 -4.22 4.43
C THR A 93 -16.23 -4.62 5.39
N TYR A 94 -17.35 -3.91 5.35
CA TYR A 94 -18.62 -4.34 5.93
C TYR A 94 -19.29 -5.39 5.03
N SER A 95 -20.26 -6.13 5.56
CA SER A 95 -21.02 -7.15 4.81
C SER A 95 -21.73 -6.61 3.56
N SER A 96 -21.98 -5.31 3.49
CA SER A 96 -22.52 -4.62 2.32
C SER A 96 -21.51 -4.44 1.18
N GLY A 97 -20.24 -4.80 1.39
CA GLY A 97 -19.12 -4.49 0.49
C GLY A 97 -18.58 -3.07 0.66
N ARG A 98 -19.20 -2.24 1.53
CA ARG A 98 -18.69 -0.92 1.85
C ARG A 98 -17.37 -1.05 2.59
N CYS A 99 -16.39 -0.23 2.25
CA CYS A 99 -15.14 -0.23 2.99
C CYS A 99 -15.23 0.24 4.44
N ALA A 100 -14.47 -0.44 5.31
CA ALA A 100 -14.13 0.07 6.61
C ALA A 100 -13.00 1.10 6.43
N ASP A 101 -13.23 2.33 6.87
CA ASP A 101 -12.19 3.38 6.85
C ASP A 101 -10.95 2.89 7.60
N GLN A 102 -9.76 3.20 7.09
CA GLN A 102 -8.49 2.62 7.53
C GLN A 102 -8.44 1.11 7.27
N TYR A 103 -7.67 0.33 8.04
CA TYR A 103 -7.60 -1.14 7.93
C TYR A 103 -7.36 -1.64 6.50
N GLY A 104 -6.50 -0.93 5.77
CA GLY A 104 -6.09 -1.27 4.41
C GLY A 104 -7.12 -1.00 3.32
N CYS A 105 -8.30 -0.46 3.64
CA CYS A 105 -9.20 0.03 2.59
C CYS A 105 -8.87 1.45 2.13
N GLY A 106 -8.25 2.27 2.98
CA GLY A 106 -7.64 3.54 2.59
C GLY A 106 -8.04 4.72 3.43
N ASP A 107 -7.29 5.81 3.30
CA ASP A 107 -7.55 7.10 3.92
C ASP A 107 -8.23 8.08 2.95
N TRP A 108 -9.15 8.89 3.48
CA TRP A 108 -9.94 9.82 2.67
C TRP A 108 -9.34 11.22 2.62
N PHE A 109 -9.75 11.99 1.61
CA PHE A 109 -9.81 13.44 1.74
C PHE A 109 -10.84 13.80 2.82
N SER A 110 -10.42 13.91 4.08
CA SER A 110 -11.30 14.35 5.18
C SER A 110 -11.21 15.85 5.44
N SER A 111 -10.12 16.50 5.00
CA SER A 111 -9.90 17.94 5.18
C SER A 111 -10.60 18.84 4.17
N GLU A 112 -11.08 18.29 3.04
CA GLU A 112 -11.67 19.05 1.94
C GLU A 112 -13.21 19.09 2.00
N PRO A 113 -13.86 20.21 1.63
CA PRO A 113 -15.33 20.30 1.56
C PRO A 113 -15.95 19.25 0.62
N TYR A 114 -17.12 18.70 0.98
CA TYR A 114 -17.80 17.65 0.20
C TYR A 114 -17.92 17.97 -1.30
N ALA A 115 -18.35 19.19 -1.65
CA ALA A 115 -18.50 19.60 -3.04
C ALA A 115 -17.18 19.52 -3.83
N ALA A 116 -16.07 19.96 -3.22
CA ALA A 116 -14.75 19.91 -3.83
C ALA A 116 -14.28 18.46 -4.03
N ARG A 117 -14.50 17.60 -3.03
CA ARG A 117 -14.19 16.17 -3.12
C ARG A 117 -14.98 15.50 -4.24
N LYS A 118 -16.29 15.78 -4.33
CA LYS A 118 -17.15 15.24 -5.38
C LYS A 118 -16.71 15.68 -6.78
N THR A 119 -16.42 16.96 -6.98
CA THR A 119 -15.87 17.45 -8.26
C THR A 119 -14.57 16.73 -8.61
N TYR A 120 -13.69 16.56 -7.64
CA TYR A 120 -12.42 15.89 -7.83
C TYR A 120 -12.56 14.40 -8.20
N CYS A 121 -13.34 13.63 -7.43
CA CYS A 121 -13.54 12.20 -7.69
C CYS A 121 -14.22 11.95 -9.05
N SER A 122 -15.23 12.74 -9.40
CA SER A 122 -15.86 12.67 -10.72
C SER A 122 -14.90 13.05 -11.86
N GLY A 123 -14.02 14.02 -11.63
CA GLY A 123 -12.97 14.38 -12.58
C GLY A 123 -11.98 13.25 -12.81
N LEU A 124 -11.56 12.55 -11.76
CA LEU A 124 -10.68 11.39 -11.85
C LEU A 124 -11.32 10.23 -12.64
N ALA A 125 -12.60 9.92 -12.38
CA ALA A 125 -13.34 8.92 -13.16
C ALA A 125 -13.47 9.31 -14.65
N SER A 126 -13.78 10.58 -14.92
CA SER A 126 -14.00 11.07 -16.30
C SER A 126 -12.72 11.18 -17.12
N SER A 127 -11.56 11.21 -16.48
CA SER A 127 -10.27 11.39 -17.13
C SER A 127 -9.51 10.09 -17.37
N GLY A 128 -10.16 8.92 -17.17
CA GLY A 128 -9.61 7.61 -17.50
C GLY A 128 -9.09 6.81 -16.29
N GLY A 129 -9.11 7.40 -15.09
CA GLY A 129 -8.87 6.67 -13.86
C GLY A 129 -10.05 5.76 -13.49
N TYR A 130 -9.80 4.75 -12.66
CA TYR A 130 -10.85 3.98 -11.99
C TYR A 130 -11.78 4.87 -11.17
N ASP A 131 -13.09 4.68 -11.36
CA ASP A 131 -14.13 5.36 -10.61
C ASP A 131 -14.29 4.75 -9.21
N TYR A 132 -13.51 5.28 -8.25
CA TYR A 132 -13.56 4.87 -6.84
C TYR A 132 -14.96 4.98 -6.23
N GLN A 133 -15.83 5.85 -6.75
CA GLN A 133 -17.16 6.05 -6.18
C GLN A 133 -18.03 4.79 -6.26
N LYS A 134 -17.69 3.84 -7.14
CA LYS A 134 -18.33 2.52 -7.22
C LYS A 134 -18.11 1.66 -5.98
N ASP A 135 -16.94 1.77 -5.35
CA ASP A 135 -16.56 0.96 -4.20
C ASP A 135 -16.83 1.70 -2.88
N TYR A 136 -16.73 3.03 -2.92
CA TYR A 136 -16.66 3.85 -1.72
C TYR A 136 -17.89 4.73 -1.49
N GLY A 137 -18.67 5.01 -2.55
CA GLY A 137 -19.84 5.88 -2.53
C GLY A 137 -19.61 7.25 -3.18
N ASP A 138 -20.71 8.01 -3.34
CA ASP A 138 -20.73 9.32 -4.01
C ASP A 138 -19.74 10.31 -3.35
N GLY A 139 -18.88 10.92 -4.17
CA GLY A 139 -17.90 11.90 -3.73
C GLY A 139 -16.74 11.36 -2.88
N LEU A 140 -16.52 10.04 -2.87
CA LEU A 140 -15.47 9.38 -2.10
C LEU A 140 -14.44 8.72 -3.03
N CYS A 141 -13.18 9.12 -2.88
CA CYS A 141 -12.03 8.54 -3.58
C CYS A 141 -10.79 8.59 -2.66
N PRO A 142 -10.37 7.45 -2.08
CA PRO A 142 -9.26 7.41 -1.14
C PRO A 142 -7.90 7.58 -1.84
N LYS A 143 -6.87 7.88 -1.05
CA LYS A 143 -5.51 8.11 -1.56
C LYS A 143 -4.61 6.89 -1.45
N THR A 144 -4.69 6.22 -0.31
CA THR A 144 -3.90 5.03 0.00
C THR A 144 -4.78 3.79 0.04
N PHE A 145 -4.17 2.62 -0.13
CA PHE A 145 -4.84 1.33 -0.09
C PHE A 145 -3.89 0.28 0.48
N SER A 146 -4.42 -0.90 0.79
CA SER A 146 -3.67 -2.11 1.15
C SER A 146 -3.07 -2.14 2.55
N ILE A 147 -2.54 -3.31 2.89
CA ILE A 147 -1.88 -3.63 4.16
C ILE A 147 -0.72 -2.68 4.53
N VAL A 148 -0.17 -1.94 3.56
CA VAL A 148 0.98 -1.03 3.73
C VAL A 148 0.75 0.36 3.14
N GLY A 149 -0.52 0.80 3.05
CA GLY A 149 -0.85 2.20 2.78
C GLY A 149 -0.33 2.74 1.45
N ILE A 150 -0.31 1.93 0.39
CA ILE A 150 0.19 2.32 -0.93
C ILE A 150 -0.66 3.44 -1.51
N MET A 151 -0.05 4.60 -1.67
CA MET A 151 -0.64 5.71 -2.38
C MET A 151 -0.86 5.34 -3.85
N SER A 152 -2.09 5.02 -4.23
CA SER A 152 -2.48 4.80 -5.63
C SER A 152 -3.24 5.98 -6.20
N TRP A 153 -3.08 7.14 -5.58
CA TRP A 153 -3.70 8.39 -5.98
C TRP A 153 -3.05 9.01 -7.22
N TRP A 154 -3.84 9.75 -8.00
CA TRP A 154 -3.37 10.51 -9.16
C TRP A 154 -4.08 11.86 -9.25
N ASN A 155 -3.31 12.96 -9.37
CA ASN A 155 -3.87 14.27 -9.66
C ASN A 155 -4.00 14.51 -11.19
N PRO A 156 -5.21 14.72 -11.73
CA PRO A 156 -5.37 15.08 -13.13
C PRO A 156 -4.62 16.34 -13.56
N SER A 157 -4.34 17.26 -12.64
CA SER A 157 -3.56 18.47 -12.94
C SER A 157 -2.10 18.20 -13.30
N TRP A 158 -1.59 16.98 -13.04
CA TRP A 158 -0.23 16.59 -13.40
C TRP A 158 -0.06 16.30 -14.89
N GLY A 159 -1.15 16.28 -15.68
CA GLY A 159 -1.08 16.16 -17.14
C GLY A 159 -0.76 14.77 -17.69
N PHE A 160 -0.61 13.76 -16.82
CA PHE A 160 -0.46 12.36 -17.22
C PHE A 160 -1.79 11.63 -17.13
N ASN A 161 -2.11 10.74 -18.07
CA ASN A 161 -3.28 9.87 -18.01
C ASN A 161 -2.83 8.40 -18.05
N TRP A 162 -3.26 7.59 -17.08
CA TRP A 162 -2.99 6.16 -17.01
C TRP A 162 -4.32 5.41 -17.02
N ALA A 163 -4.76 5.04 -18.22
CA ALA A 163 -6.06 4.41 -18.43
C ALA A 163 -6.21 3.14 -17.58
N GLY A 164 -7.22 3.11 -16.72
CA GLY A 164 -7.60 1.94 -15.92
C GLY A 164 -6.67 1.59 -14.76
N ASN A 165 -5.54 2.28 -14.59
CA ASN A 165 -4.58 1.97 -13.51
C ASN A 165 -4.02 3.24 -12.88
N GLN A 166 -4.49 3.61 -11.70
CA GLN A 166 -3.92 4.75 -11.00
C GLN A 166 -2.56 4.43 -10.40
N ASN A 167 -1.60 5.30 -10.72
CA ASN A 167 -0.20 5.22 -10.27
C ASN A 167 0.52 3.92 -10.64
N GLY A 168 -0.04 3.10 -11.53
CA GLY A 168 0.50 1.80 -11.93
C GLY A 168 0.23 0.65 -10.94
N THR A 169 -0.35 0.95 -9.77
CA THR A 169 -0.50 0.01 -8.65
C THR A 169 -1.95 -0.43 -8.43
N PHE A 170 -2.91 0.41 -8.78
CA PHE A 170 -4.33 0.07 -8.70
C PHE A 170 -4.81 -0.67 -9.94
N PRO A 171 -5.68 -1.70 -9.83
CA PRO A 171 -6.26 -2.24 -8.58
C PRO A 171 -5.38 -3.28 -7.88
N PHE A 172 -4.25 -3.66 -8.48
CA PHE A 172 -3.44 -4.81 -8.05
C PHE A 172 -3.06 -4.81 -6.56
N THR A 173 -2.63 -3.67 -6.01
CA THR A 173 -2.22 -3.57 -4.61
C THR A 173 -3.41 -3.50 -3.64
N ARG A 174 -4.58 -3.03 -4.10
CA ARG A 174 -5.84 -3.18 -3.34
C ARG A 174 -6.23 -4.65 -3.29
N ASP A 175 -6.03 -5.36 -4.40
CA ASP A 175 -6.62 -6.68 -4.59
C ASP A 175 -5.77 -7.87 -4.13
N SER A 176 -4.47 -7.67 -3.94
CA SER A 176 -3.56 -8.73 -3.50
C SER A 176 -2.63 -8.25 -2.39
N THR A 177 -2.64 -8.96 -1.26
CA THR A 177 -1.72 -8.72 -0.14
C THR A 177 -0.27 -8.89 -0.59
N ALA A 178 -0.01 -9.91 -1.41
CA ALA A 178 1.32 -10.19 -1.93
C ALA A 178 1.80 -9.07 -2.86
N MET A 179 0.96 -8.61 -3.78
CA MET A 179 1.31 -7.51 -4.66
C MET A 179 1.59 -6.21 -3.89
N ALA A 180 0.80 -5.91 -2.85
CA ALA A 180 1.01 -4.74 -2.00
C ALA A 180 2.40 -4.78 -1.31
N LEU A 181 2.70 -5.86 -0.61
CA LEU A 181 3.97 -6.00 0.10
C LEU A 181 5.16 -6.07 -0.87
N ASP A 182 5.00 -6.73 -2.02
CA ASP A 182 6.01 -6.79 -3.08
C ASP A 182 6.36 -5.41 -3.62
N TYR A 183 5.34 -4.62 -3.98
CA TYR A 183 5.55 -3.27 -4.47
C TYR A 183 6.20 -2.37 -3.42
N MET A 184 5.65 -2.26 -2.20
CA MET A 184 6.22 -1.39 -1.17
C MET A 184 7.67 -1.79 -0.86
N ALA A 185 7.94 -3.08 -0.65
CA ALA A 185 9.28 -3.58 -0.35
C ALA A 185 10.28 -3.30 -1.49
N SER A 186 9.84 -3.39 -2.74
CA SER A 186 10.65 -2.98 -3.89
C SER A 186 11.02 -1.49 -3.82
N GLN A 187 10.07 -0.62 -3.47
CA GLN A 187 10.29 0.82 -3.42
C GLN A 187 11.26 1.20 -2.29
N ILE A 188 11.13 0.54 -1.12
CA ILE A 188 12.09 0.66 -0.02
C ILE A 188 13.46 0.17 -0.45
N ARG A 189 13.56 -0.96 -1.16
CA ARG A 189 14.84 -1.49 -1.64
C ARG A 189 15.51 -0.53 -2.62
N GLY A 190 14.80 0.00 -3.61
CA GLY A 190 15.35 0.98 -4.56
C GLY A 190 15.85 2.24 -3.86
N CYS A 191 15.09 2.73 -2.86
CA CYS A 191 15.55 3.84 -2.04
C CYS A 191 16.81 3.47 -1.22
N TYR A 192 16.87 2.29 -0.62
CA TYR A 192 18.03 1.85 0.14
C TYR A 192 19.30 1.79 -0.72
N GLU A 193 19.16 1.41 -1.99
CA GLU A 193 20.26 1.32 -2.97
C GLU A 193 20.74 2.68 -3.51
N GLY A 194 20.13 3.80 -3.12
CA GLY A 194 20.52 5.12 -3.63
C GLY A 194 19.80 5.54 -4.91
N TRP A 195 18.72 4.86 -5.31
CA TRP A 195 18.10 5.05 -6.64
C TRP A 195 16.97 6.08 -6.67
N ARG A 196 16.68 6.76 -5.56
CA ARG A 196 15.62 7.77 -5.48
C ARG A 196 16.18 9.19 -5.39
N TRP A 197 16.75 9.65 -6.51
CA TRP A 197 17.49 10.92 -6.61
C TRP A 197 16.68 12.18 -6.26
N GLY A 198 15.35 12.12 -6.44
CA GLY A 198 14.44 13.22 -6.12
C GLY A 198 14.33 13.58 -4.63
N LEU A 199 15.01 12.87 -3.73
CA LEU A 199 14.99 13.11 -2.29
C LEU A 199 15.94 14.22 -1.80
N GLY A 200 16.70 14.83 -2.72
CA GLY A 200 17.55 15.98 -2.43
C GLY A 200 18.97 15.62 -2.00
N SER A 201 19.79 16.65 -1.74
CA SER A 201 21.24 16.50 -1.54
C SER A 201 21.66 15.82 -0.23
N SER A 202 20.77 15.78 0.77
CA SER A 202 20.99 15.08 2.04
C SER A 202 20.66 13.58 1.97
N TYR A 203 20.03 13.11 0.89
CA TYR A 203 19.74 11.70 0.66
C TYR A 203 21.01 10.84 0.67
N ARG A 204 20.95 9.70 1.36
CA ARG A 204 22.06 8.73 1.45
C ARG A 204 21.52 7.32 1.23
N ALA A 205 22.22 6.55 0.41
CA ALA A 205 22.01 5.11 0.31
C ALA A 205 22.37 4.42 1.65
N GLY A 206 21.78 3.25 1.90
CA GLY A 206 22.05 2.45 3.09
C GLY A 206 21.22 2.82 4.33
N ASP A 207 20.35 3.82 4.25
CA ASP A 207 19.46 4.23 5.34
C ASP A 207 18.04 3.68 5.13
N LEU A 208 17.73 2.58 5.82
CA LEU A 208 16.40 1.96 5.79
C LEU A 208 15.33 2.87 6.38
N TRP A 209 15.65 3.59 7.47
CA TRP A 209 14.67 4.40 8.18
C TRP A 209 14.37 5.70 7.43
N GLY A 210 15.38 6.34 6.86
CA GLY A 210 15.17 7.46 5.94
C GLY A 210 14.28 7.05 4.75
N CYS A 211 14.45 5.84 4.22
CA CYS A 211 13.60 5.32 3.16
C CYS A 211 12.15 5.04 3.59
N ALA A 212 11.94 4.48 4.78
CA ALA A 212 10.60 4.32 5.37
C ALA A 212 9.90 5.68 5.56
N GLY A 213 10.60 6.65 6.15
CA GLY A 213 10.08 8.00 6.34
C GLY A 213 9.77 8.69 5.02
N ALA A 214 10.65 8.58 4.03
CA ALA A 214 10.44 9.18 2.70
C ALA A 214 9.38 8.45 1.87
N TRP A 215 9.09 7.18 2.15
CA TRP A 215 7.94 6.47 1.60
C TRP A 215 6.63 7.09 2.13
N TYR A 216 6.55 7.31 3.44
CA TYR A 216 5.40 7.92 4.11
C TYR A 216 5.19 9.40 3.75
N SER A 217 6.20 10.26 3.98
CA SER A 217 6.04 11.72 3.85
C SER A 217 6.34 12.25 2.45
N GLY A 218 7.06 11.48 1.63
CA GLY A 218 7.59 11.91 0.35
C GLY A 218 8.88 12.74 0.43
N VAL A 219 9.37 13.07 1.63
CA VAL A 219 10.53 13.95 1.87
C VAL A 219 11.57 13.25 2.73
N TRP A 220 12.86 13.50 2.48
CA TRP A 220 13.96 12.91 3.25
C TRP A 220 14.08 13.56 4.63
N HIS A 221 13.84 12.79 5.69
CA HIS A 221 13.95 13.21 7.11
C HIS A 221 13.26 14.54 7.46
N ASP A 222 12.04 14.76 6.94
CA ASP A 222 11.19 15.84 7.45
C ASP A 222 10.55 15.45 8.79
N SER A 223 9.95 16.40 9.50
CA SER A 223 9.38 16.14 10.83
C SER A 223 8.27 15.08 10.83
N ARG A 224 7.53 14.96 9.72
CA ARG A 224 6.51 13.93 9.52
C ARG A 224 7.15 12.55 9.33
N ALA A 225 8.21 12.45 8.53
CA ALA A 225 9.00 11.23 8.38
C ALA A 225 9.56 10.78 9.74
N GLU A 226 10.18 11.67 10.53
CA GLU A 226 10.76 11.29 11.83
C GLU A 226 9.72 10.75 12.81
N THR A 227 8.55 11.39 12.86
CA THR A 227 7.45 10.93 13.71
C THR A 227 6.97 9.54 13.30
N TYR A 228 6.85 9.31 11.99
CA TYR A 228 6.45 8.03 11.44
C TYR A 228 7.50 6.94 11.69
N ILE A 229 8.78 7.22 11.42
CA ILE A 229 9.92 6.32 11.69
C ILE A 229 9.90 5.88 13.16
N SER A 230 9.75 6.82 14.09
CA SER A 230 9.67 6.52 15.52
C SER A 230 8.51 5.57 15.85
N THR A 231 7.35 5.78 15.21
CA THR A 231 6.17 4.91 15.37
C THR A 231 6.45 3.49 14.88
N VAL A 232 7.01 3.33 13.68
CA VAL A 232 7.35 2.02 13.12
C VAL A 232 8.43 1.33 13.94
N GLN A 233 9.47 2.03 14.39
CA GLN A 233 10.51 1.52 15.28
C GLN A 233 9.94 1.04 16.63
N GLY A 234 9.00 1.81 17.19
CA GLY A 234 8.27 1.44 18.40
C GLY A 234 7.50 0.14 18.22
N ASN A 235 6.73 0.03 17.13
CA ASN A 235 5.99 -1.19 16.80
C ASN A 235 6.93 -2.38 16.50
N GLN A 236 8.06 -2.15 15.83
CA GLN A 236 9.07 -3.18 15.59
C GLN A 236 9.69 -3.71 16.88
N SER A 237 9.89 -2.83 17.87
CA SER A 237 10.44 -3.18 19.18
C SER A 237 9.42 -3.91 20.04
N ALA A 238 8.18 -3.42 20.07
CA ALA A 238 7.08 -3.97 20.86
C ALA A 238 6.53 -5.29 20.30
N LYS A 239 6.64 -5.51 18.97
CA LYS A 239 6.12 -6.69 18.25
C LYS A 239 4.67 -7.01 18.65
N PRO A 240 3.73 -6.06 18.50
CA PRO A 240 2.35 -6.24 18.93
C PRO A 240 1.68 -7.47 18.30
N TRP A 241 2.11 -7.88 17.10
CA TRP A 241 1.64 -9.09 16.42
C TRP A 241 1.95 -10.42 17.14
N LEU A 242 2.85 -10.41 18.13
CA LEU A 242 3.14 -11.59 18.97
C LEU A 242 2.27 -11.66 20.24
N THR A 243 1.42 -10.66 20.47
CA THR A 243 0.57 -10.60 21.67
C THR A 243 -0.70 -11.45 21.49
N ALA A 244 -1.26 -11.93 22.61
CA ALA A 244 -2.46 -12.76 22.61
C ALA A 244 -3.72 -12.03 22.05
N TYR A 245 -3.76 -10.70 22.13
CA TYR A 245 -4.91 -9.91 21.70
C TYR A 245 -4.82 -9.47 20.23
N PHE A 246 -3.68 -9.63 19.55
CA PHE A 246 -3.49 -9.14 18.19
C PHE A 246 -4.55 -9.66 17.22
N ALA A 247 -4.86 -10.96 17.26
CA ALA A 247 -5.88 -11.58 16.42
C ALA A 247 -7.30 -11.04 16.68
N THR A 248 -7.54 -10.46 17.87
CA THR A 248 -8.83 -9.86 18.25
C THR A 248 -8.92 -8.37 18.00
N GLN A 249 -7.82 -7.70 17.62
CA GLN A 249 -7.84 -6.30 17.20
C GLN A 249 -8.52 -6.21 15.85
N LYS A 250 -9.76 -5.71 15.84
CA LYS A 250 -10.57 -5.49 14.64
C LYS A 250 -11.18 -4.09 14.68
N PRO A 251 -11.53 -3.51 13.51
CA PRO A 251 -12.33 -2.31 13.49
C PRO A 251 -13.67 -2.50 14.23
N SER A 252 -14.14 -1.43 14.88
CA SER A 252 -15.42 -1.42 15.59
C SER A 252 -16.59 -1.65 14.64
N CYS A 253 -17.66 -2.26 15.16
CA CYS A 253 -18.91 -2.35 14.43
C CYS A 253 -19.56 -0.96 14.29
N ASP A 254 -20.18 -0.72 13.15
CA ASP A 254 -20.97 0.46 12.86
C ASP A 254 -22.46 0.16 13.04
N ALA A 255 -23.23 1.13 13.56
CA ALA A 255 -24.67 0.94 13.82
C ALA A 255 -25.50 0.73 12.55
N THR A 256 -25.04 1.24 11.41
CA THR A 256 -25.70 1.15 10.10
C THR A 256 -25.17 -0.02 9.27
N TYR A 257 -23.85 -0.26 9.31
CA TYR A 257 -23.22 -1.25 8.42
C TYR A 257 -22.87 -2.58 9.11
N GLY A 258 -23.05 -2.68 10.43
CA GLY A 258 -22.70 -3.86 11.20
C GLY A 258 -21.21 -3.96 11.47
N CYS A 259 -20.72 -5.18 11.74
CA CYS A 259 -19.31 -5.42 11.99
C CYS A 259 -18.56 -5.68 10.68
N PRO A 260 -17.35 -5.13 10.50
CA PRO A 260 -16.48 -5.48 9.38
C PRO A 260 -16.09 -6.97 9.39
N GLY A 261 -15.81 -7.48 8.20
CA GLY A 261 -15.35 -8.83 7.98
C GLY A 261 -14.73 -9.01 6.58
N PRO A 262 -14.38 -10.27 6.23
CA PRO A 262 -13.75 -10.57 4.95
C PRO A 262 -14.57 -10.03 3.79
N ASP A 263 -13.88 -9.47 2.81
CA ASP A 263 -14.54 -8.81 1.69
C ASP A 263 -15.25 -9.76 0.72
N LEU A 264 -15.92 -9.14 -0.25
CA LEU A 264 -16.73 -9.80 -1.26
C LEU A 264 -15.93 -10.20 -2.51
N LEU A 265 -14.60 -10.22 -2.48
CA LEU A 265 -13.87 -10.81 -3.62
C LEU A 265 -14.39 -12.22 -3.93
N PRO A 266 -14.53 -12.59 -5.21
CA PRO A 266 -14.85 -13.97 -5.59
C PRO A 266 -13.84 -14.99 -5.07
#